data_AF-A0A385D575-F1
#
_entry.id   AF-A0A385D575-F1
#
_cell.length_a   1.000
_cell.length_b   1.000
_cell.length_c   1.000
_cell.angle_alpha   90.00
_cell.angle_beta   90.00
_cell.angle_gamma   90.00
#
_symmetry.space_group_name_H-M   'P 1'
#
loop_
_entity.id
_entity.type
_entity.pdbx_description
1 polymer ?
#
loop_
_entity_poly.entity_id
_entity_poly.type
_entity_poly.pdbx_seq_one_letter_code
_entity_poly.pdbx_strand_id
1 'polypeptide(L)'
;MRPVPADTRPTDVRGLLVIVTNLASDAHTWNLIYLQLLLEELGHRVANLGACVPDDLMVGECRSLLPDLIVMSTLNGHGHRDGPRAVARLRACPELRDTPIVIGGNLDISGQENTETSDALLAAGFDRVFHGTAGVLPFVKYLGSLRAVHPSALPAVAS
;
A
#
# COMPACT_ATOMS: atom_id res chain seq x y z
N MET A 1 1.09 4.78 -52.92
CA MET A 1 1.31 4.04 -51.66
C MET A 1 1.16 5.05 -50.53
N ARG A 2 0.09 5.00 -49.74
CA ARG A 2 -0.12 5.91 -48.60
C ARG A 2 0.75 5.44 -47.43
N PRO A 3 1.32 6.33 -46.60
CA PRO A 3 2.02 5.91 -45.41
C PRO A 3 1.02 5.29 -44.43
N VAL A 4 1.36 4.12 -43.90
CA VAL A 4 0.65 3.48 -42.78
C VAL A 4 0.90 4.36 -41.55
N PRO A 5 -0.13 4.81 -40.82
CA PRO A 5 0.08 5.56 -39.59
C PRO A 5 0.84 4.68 -38.60
N ALA A 6 1.81 5.27 -37.90
CA ALA A 6 2.56 4.60 -36.85
C ALA A 6 1.57 3.98 -35.85
N ASP A 7 1.72 2.67 -35.65
CA ASP A 7 1.04 1.88 -34.63
C ASP A 7 1.27 2.54 -33.27
N THR A 8 0.26 3.27 -32.78
CA THR A 8 0.24 3.85 -31.44
C THR A 8 -0.14 2.74 -30.48
N ARG A 9 0.80 1.80 -30.27
CA ARG A 9 0.70 0.86 -29.16
C ARG A 9 0.55 1.69 -27.88
N PRO A 10 -0.45 1.42 -27.03
CA PRO A 10 -0.52 2.03 -25.71
C PRO A 10 0.84 1.81 -25.03
N THR A 11 1.45 2.89 -24.54
CA THR A 11 2.58 2.80 -23.61
C THR A 11 2.21 1.78 -22.54
N ASP A 12 3.04 0.76 -22.32
CA ASP A 12 2.83 -0.29 -21.30
C ASP A 12 2.72 0.36 -19.91
N VAL A 13 1.51 0.76 -19.53
CA VAL A 13 1.22 1.36 -18.23
C VAL A 13 1.12 0.20 -17.24
N ARG A 14 2.26 -0.30 -16.78
CA ARG A 14 2.26 -1.31 -15.72
C ARG A 14 1.57 -0.73 -14.49
N GLY A 15 0.70 -1.53 -13.86
CA GLY A 15 0.13 -1.18 -12.57
C GLY A 15 1.19 -1.20 -11.48
N LEU A 16 0.95 -0.39 -10.44
CA LEU A 16 1.77 -0.31 -9.22
C LEU A 16 2.10 -1.70 -8.66
N LEU A 17 3.32 -1.87 -8.16
CA LEU A 17 3.69 -2.93 -7.24
C LEU A 17 3.28 -2.54 -5.82
N VAL A 18 2.31 -3.25 -5.26
CA VAL A 18 1.74 -2.96 -3.94
C VAL A 18 2.07 -4.09 -2.97
N ILE A 19 2.67 -3.76 -1.83
CA ILE A 19 2.76 -4.70 -0.71
C ILE A 19 1.52 -4.55 0.17
N VAL A 20 0.92 -5.68 0.52
CA VAL A 20 -0.21 -5.78 1.44
C VAL A 20 0.20 -6.65 2.63
N THR A 21 0.00 -6.15 3.85
CA THR A 21 0.33 -6.89 5.07
C THR A 21 -0.52 -6.43 6.24
N ASN A 22 -0.60 -7.23 7.30
CA ASN A 22 -1.10 -6.78 8.59
C ASN A 22 0.03 -6.30 9.51
N LEU A 23 -0.37 -5.68 10.61
CA LEU A 23 0.50 -5.49 11.77
C LEU A 23 0.79 -6.84 12.46
N ALA A 24 1.94 -6.93 13.14
CA ALA A 24 2.44 -8.16 13.74
C ALA A 24 1.49 -8.82 14.77
N SER A 25 0.61 -8.04 15.41
CA SER A 25 -0.35 -8.54 16.40
C SER A 25 -1.69 -8.98 15.81
N ASP A 26 -1.87 -8.86 14.49
CA ASP A 26 -3.17 -9.02 13.84
C ASP A 26 -3.24 -10.26 12.95
N ALA A 27 -4.07 -11.22 13.38
CA ALA A 27 -4.28 -12.52 12.76
C ALA A 27 -5.40 -12.56 11.71
N HIS A 28 -6.10 -11.44 11.45
CA HIS A 28 -7.14 -11.41 10.42
C HIS A 28 -6.54 -11.58 9.03
N THR A 29 -7.13 -12.45 8.22
CA THR A 29 -6.59 -12.76 6.87
C THR A 29 -7.51 -12.36 5.73
N TRP A 30 -8.83 -12.35 5.96
CA TRP A 30 -9.81 -12.06 4.91
C TRP A 30 -9.68 -10.65 4.33
N ASN A 31 -9.32 -9.66 5.16
CA ASN A 31 -9.02 -8.30 4.71
C ASN A 31 -7.85 -8.26 3.71
N LEU A 32 -6.82 -9.07 3.93
CA LEU A 32 -5.65 -9.13 3.06
C LEU A 32 -6.00 -9.78 1.72
N ILE A 33 -6.77 -10.86 1.73
CA ILE A 33 -7.26 -11.50 0.50
C ILE A 33 -8.18 -10.55 -0.28
N TYR A 34 -9.09 -9.87 0.41
CA TYR A 34 -9.96 -8.87 -0.19
C TYR A 34 -9.16 -7.74 -0.86
N LEU A 35 -8.19 -7.15 -0.15
CA LEU A 35 -7.34 -6.09 -0.67
C LEU A 35 -6.52 -6.56 -1.87
N GLN A 36 -5.98 -7.78 -1.81
CA GLN A 36 -5.26 -8.38 -2.92
C GLN A 36 -6.15 -8.49 -4.17
N LEU A 37 -7.34 -9.10 -4.04
CA LEU A 37 -8.27 -9.25 -5.16
C LEU A 37 -8.69 -7.89 -5.72
N LEU A 38 -8.99 -6.91 -4.86
CA LEU A 38 -9.35 -5.56 -5.27
C LEU A 38 -8.22 -4.88 -6.07
N LEU A 39 -6.98 -4.97 -5.58
CA LEU A 39 -5.82 -4.35 -6.22
C LEU A 39 -5.48 -5.03 -7.55
N GLU A 40 -5.55 -6.36 -7.61
CA GLU A 40 -5.35 -7.14 -8.84
C GLU A 40 -6.43 -6.84 -9.89
N GLU A 41 -7.70 -6.73 -9.48
CA GLU A 41 -8.82 -6.33 -10.36
C GLU A 41 -8.59 -4.91 -10.95
N LEU A 42 -7.96 -4.02 -10.19
CA LEU A 42 -7.57 -2.68 -10.65
C LEU A 42 -6.29 -2.67 -11.52
N GLY A 43 -5.70 -3.84 -11.79
CA GLY A 43 -4.54 -4.02 -12.66
C GLY A 43 -3.19 -3.84 -11.96
N HIS A 44 -3.14 -3.84 -10.63
CA HIS A 44 -1.91 -3.74 -9.84
C HIS A 44 -1.27 -5.11 -9.60
N ARG A 45 0.04 -5.12 -9.34
CA ARG A 45 0.76 -6.31 -8.89
C ARG A 45 0.80 -6.31 -7.37
N VAL A 46 0.43 -7.42 -6.73
CA VAL A 46 0.35 -7.48 -5.27
C VAL A 46 1.37 -8.49 -4.72
N ALA A 47 2.14 -8.05 -3.73
CA ALA A 47 2.91 -8.91 -2.85
C ALA A 47 2.23 -8.94 -1.47
N ASN A 48 1.46 -10.00 -1.21
CA ASN A 48 0.75 -10.18 0.05
C ASN A 48 1.64 -10.92 1.05
N LEU A 49 2.15 -10.22 2.06
CA LEU A 49 3.03 -10.79 3.08
C LEU A 49 2.27 -11.58 4.14
N GLY A 50 0.93 -11.45 4.18
CA GLY A 50 0.08 -12.16 5.12
C GLY A 50 -0.08 -11.45 6.47
N ALA A 51 -0.63 -12.22 7.41
CA ALA A 51 -0.96 -11.79 8.76
C ALA A 51 0.16 -12.09 9.76
N CYS A 52 0.18 -11.38 10.90
CA CYS A 52 1.16 -11.57 11.97
C CYS A 52 2.63 -11.53 11.52
N VAL A 53 2.96 -10.75 10.48
CA VAL A 53 4.33 -10.67 9.96
C VAL A 53 5.20 -9.89 10.95
N PRO A 54 6.33 -10.45 11.43
CA PRO A 54 7.25 -9.70 12.29
C PRO A 54 7.79 -8.47 11.56
N ASP A 55 7.90 -7.35 12.27
CA ASP A 55 8.29 -6.07 11.65
C ASP A 55 9.62 -6.15 10.87
N ASP A 56 10.62 -6.90 11.37
CA ASP A 56 11.91 -7.08 10.69
C ASP A 56 11.80 -7.81 9.36
N LEU A 57 10.94 -8.83 9.29
CA LEU A 57 10.67 -9.56 8.07
C LEU A 57 9.92 -8.66 7.09
N MET A 58 8.88 -7.96 7.56
CA MET A 58 8.10 -7.02 6.75
C MET A 58 9.00 -5.94 6.14
N VAL A 59 9.91 -5.36 6.92
CA VAL A 59 10.88 -4.36 6.42
C VAL A 59 11.83 -4.97 5.40
N GLY A 60 12.35 -6.18 5.66
CA GLY A 60 13.25 -6.89 4.73
C GLY A 60 12.61 -7.16 3.36
N GLU A 61 11.36 -7.62 3.36
CA GLU A 61 10.58 -7.84 2.13
C GLU A 61 10.30 -6.53 1.39
N CYS A 62 9.88 -5.47 2.10
CA CYS A 62 9.66 -4.16 1.50
C CYS A 62 10.92 -3.61 0.83
N ARG A 63 12.07 -3.70 1.50
CA ARG A 63 13.36 -3.24 0.96
C ARG A 63 13.82 -4.04 -0.25
N SER A 64 13.51 -5.34 -0.28
CA SER A 64 13.90 -6.23 -1.38
C SER A 64 13.04 -6.01 -2.61
N LEU A 65 11.75 -5.72 -2.43
CA LEU A 65 10.78 -5.57 -3.51
C LEU A 65 10.67 -4.13 -4.03
N LEU A 66 11.04 -3.13 -3.23
CA LEU A 66 10.93 -1.69 -3.56
C LEU A 66 9.55 -1.35 -4.16
N PRO A 67 8.47 -1.54 -3.38
CA PRO A 67 7.11 -1.34 -3.89
C PRO A 67 6.82 0.14 -4.16
N ASP A 68 5.85 0.38 -5.04
CA ASP A 68 5.29 1.70 -5.28
C ASP A 68 4.31 2.13 -4.16
N LEU A 69 3.81 1.17 -3.36
CA LEU A 69 2.89 1.42 -2.24
C LEU A 69 2.98 0.29 -1.20
N ILE A 70 2.96 0.66 0.08
CA ILE A 70 2.80 -0.27 1.20
C ILE A 70 1.43 -0.03 1.86
N VAL A 71 0.61 -1.06 1.94
CA VAL A 71 -0.72 -1.05 2.56
C VAL A 71 -0.69 -1.92 3.82
N MET A 72 -0.80 -1.26 4.98
CA MET A 72 -0.98 -1.94 6.26
C MET A 72 -2.47 -2.04 6.59
N SER A 73 -2.99 -3.25 6.65
CA SER A 73 -4.37 -3.49 7.08
C SER A 73 -4.39 -3.98 8.53
N THR A 74 -5.38 -3.55 9.31
CA THR A 74 -5.58 -4.09 10.65
C THR A 74 -7.04 -4.01 11.05
N LEU A 75 -7.54 -5.05 11.70
CA LEU A 75 -8.92 -5.19 12.18
C LEU A 75 -8.98 -5.47 13.68
N ASN A 76 -7.86 -5.72 14.35
CA ASN A 76 -7.82 -6.03 15.79
C ASN A 76 -7.94 -4.81 16.71
N GLY A 77 -8.01 -3.59 16.17
CA GLY A 77 -8.14 -2.36 16.95
C GLY A 77 -6.83 -1.84 17.55
N HIS A 78 -5.68 -2.44 17.22
CA HIS A 78 -4.36 -2.01 17.71
C HIS A 78 -3.59 -1.14 16.73
N GLY A 79 -4.24 -0.63 15.67
CA GLY A 79 -3.61 0.24 14.67
C GLY A 79 -2.88 1.44 15.28
N HIS A 80 -3.52 2.14 16.23
CA HIS A 80 -2.91 3.28 16.94
C HIS A 80 -1.66 2.91 17.77
N ARG A 81 -1.55 1.65 18.22
CA ARG A 81 -0.46 1.17 19.07
C ARG A 81 0.69 0.58 18.26
N ASP A 82 0.36 -0.31 17.32
CA ASP A 82 1.35 -1.07 16.56
C ASP A 82 1.77 -0.36 15.26
N GLY A 83 0.88 0.47 14.69
CA GLY A 83 1.13 1.23 13.47
C GLY A 83 2.36 2.15 13.58
N PRO A 84 2.47 3.03 14.61
CA PRO A 84 3.60 3.94 14.76
C PRO A 84 4.95 3.22 14.83
N ARG A 85 5.01 2.07 15.51
CA ARG A 85 6.22 1.23 15.57
C ARG A 85 6.58 0.70 14.19
N ALA A 86 5.61 0.12 13.46
CA ALA A 86 5.85 -0.48 12.15
C ALA A 86 6.29 0.57 11.10
N VAL A 87 5.59 1.71 11.02
CA VAL A 87 5.91 2.77 10.05
C VAL A 87 7.24 3.44 10.34
N ALA A 88 7.61 3.64 11.62
CA ALA A 88 8.90 4.21 11.99
C ALA A 88 10.06 3.33 11.47
N ARG A 89 9.93 2.00 11.52
CA ARG A 89 10.96 1.08 11.01
C ARG A 89 11.08 1.14 9.48
N LEU A 90 9.97 1.26 8.76
CA LEU A 90 9.99 1.47 7.32
C LEU A 90 10.62 2.82 6.94
N ARG A 91 10.24 3.91 7.62
CA ARG A 91 10.80 5.24 7.37
C ARG A 91 12.27 5.37 7.72
N ALA A 92 12.77 4.55 8.64
CA ALA A 92 14.20 4.45 8.93
C ALA A 92 15.01 3.83 7.78
N CYS A 93 14.37 3.15 6.82
CA CYS A 93 15.04 2.60 5.65
C CYS A 93 15.18 3.67 4.56
N PRO A 94 16.41 4.05 4.17
CA PRO A 94 16.61 5.08 3.15
C PRO A 94 15.92 4.76 1.82
N GLU A 95 15.89 3.49 1.41
CA GLU A 95 15.32 3.03 0.14
C GLU A 95 13.79 3.14 0.10
N LEU A 96 13.14 3.20 1.26
CA LEU A 96 11.68 3.26 1.39
C LEU A 96 11.18 4.61 1.90
N ARG A 97 12.09 5.59 2.07
CA ARG A 97 11.78 6.87 2.69
C ARG A 97 10.63 7.58 2.00
N ASP A 98 10.63 7.56 0.67
CA ASP A 98 9.65 8.25 -0.16
C ASP A 98 8.55 7.31 -0.67
N THR A 99 8.61 6.02 -0.35
CA THR A 99 7.54 5.07 -0.69
C THR A 99 6.27 5.46 0.05
N PRO A 100 5.12 5.61 -0.63
CA PRO A 100 3.83 5.79 0.02
C PRO A 100 3.50 4.64 0.98
N ILE A 101 3.14 4.96 2.21
CA ILE A 101 2.72 4.00 3.25
C ILE A 101 1.36 4.42 3.78
N VAL A 102 0.37 3.53 3.66
CA VAL A 102 -0.99 3.78 4.13
C VAL A 102 -1.41 2.72 5.14
N ILE A 103 -2.33 3.09 6.02
CA ILE A 103 -2.93 2.18 7.00
C ILE A 103 -4.45 2.23 6.93
N GLY A 104 -5.12 1.10 7.12
CA GLY A 104 -6.57 1.09 7.24
C GLY A 104 -7.22 -0.15 7.83
N GLY A 105 -8.51 -0.03 8.08
CA GLY A 105 -9.35 -1.05 8.74
C GLY A 105 -9.92 -0.52 10.06
N ASN A 106 -9.89 -1.33 11.12
CA ASN A 106 -10.33 -0.97 12.47
C ASN A 106 -9.09 -0.62 13.33
N LEU A 107 -8.84 0.69 13.48
CA LEU A 107 -7.58 1.20 14.03
C LEU A 107 -7.60 1.39 15.55
N ASP A 108 -8.78 1.32 16.15
CA ASP A 108 -9.01 1.37 17.58
C ASP A 108 -10.05 0.34 18.03
N ILE A 109 -10.12 0.15 19.35
CA ILE A 109 -11.06 -0.75 20.01
C ILE A 109 -12.41 -0.10 20.31
N SER A 110 -12.54 1.22 20.09
CA SER A 110 -13.77 1.96 20.33
C SER A 110 -14.80 1.75 19.21
N GLY A 111 -14.32 1.32 18.03
CA GLY A 111 -15.15 1.00 16.87
C GLY A 111 -15.76 2.22 16.18
N GLN A 112 -15.29 3.42 16.52
CA GLN A 112 -15.72 4.68 15.91
C GLN A 112 -14.54 5.33 15.19
N GLU A 113 -14.82 6.05 14.10
CA GLU A 113 -13.79 6.86 13.46
C GLU A 113 -13.33 7.95 14.43
N ASN A 114 -12.06 7.88 14.83
CA ASN A 114 -11.43 8.87 15.69
C ASN A 114 -10.44 9.71 14.88
N THR A 115 -10.75 11.00 14.72
CA THR A 115 -9.88 11.97 14.06
C THR A 115 -8.53 12.09 14.75
N GLU A 116 -8.48 12.04 16.08
CA GLU A 116 -7.22 12.09 16.85
C GLU A 116 -6.33 10.88 16.55
N THR A 117 -6.93 9.68 16.44
CA THR A 117 -6.19 8.47 16.03
C THR A 117 -5.60 8.62 14.62
N SER A 118 -6.36 9.23 13.72
CA SER A 118 -5.92 9.46 12.33
C SER A 118 -4.75 10.44 12.29
N ASP A 119 -4.87 11.57 13.00
CA ASP A 119 -3.84 12.60 13.07
C ASP A 119 -2.56 12.05 13.70
N ALA A 120 -2.67 11.24 14.75
CA ALA A 120 -1.52 10.58 15.38
C ALA A 120 -0.81 9.61 14.43
N LEU A 121 -1.55 8.84 13.63
CA LEU A 121 -0.99 7.92 12.64
C LEU A 121 -0.32 8.68 11.49
N LEU A 122 -0.92 9.77 11.01
CA LEU A 122 -0.31 10.64 10.01
C LEU A 122 0.99 11.26 10.55
N ALA A 123 0.97 11.79 11.77
CA ALA A 123 2.15 12.34 12.44
C ALA A 123 3.25 11.28 12.68
N ALA A 124 2.88 10.01 12.86
CA ALA A 124 3.83 8.90 13.00
C ALA A 124 4.56 8.55 11.69
N GLY A 125 4.04 8.99 10.54
CA GLY A 125 4.69 8.84 9.24
C GLY A 125 3.90 8.04 8.20
N PHE A 126 2.62 7.73 8.44
CA PHE A 126 1.72 7.26 7.39
C PHE A 126 1.32 8.42 6.47
N ASP A 127 1.21 8.15 5.18
CA ASP A 127 0.77 9.14 4.20
C ASP A 127 -0.75 9.30 4.20
N ARG A 128 -1.50 8.21 4.40
CA ARG A 128 -2.97 8.20 4.46
C ARG A 128 -3.48 7.16 5.44
N VAL A 129 -4.66 7.46 6.01
CA VAL A 129 -5.39 6.61 6.95
C VAL A 129 -6.79 6.37 6.39
N PHE A 130 -7.24 5.11 6.36
CA PHE A 130 -8.55 4.71 5.82
C PHE A 130 -9.34 3.89 6.84
N HIS A 131 -10.56 4.32 7.18
CA HIS A 131 -11.36 3.67 8.22
C HIS A 131 -12.40 2.71 7.64
N GLY A 132 -12.45 1.50 8.19
CA GLY A 132 -13.46 0.50 7.91
C GLY A 132 -13.74 0.29 6.41
N THR A 133 -14.99 -0.04 6.09
CA THR A 133 -15.45 -0.24 4.71
C THR A 133 -15.64 1.08 3.97
N ALA A 134 -15.94 2.18 4.68
CA ALA A 134 -16.07 3.52 4.08
C ALA A 134 -14.76 4.01 3.45
N GLY A 135 -13.61 3.55 3.96
CA GLY A 135 -12.28 3.87 3.47
C GLY A 135 -11.91 3.28 2.10
N VAL A 136 -12.67 2.30 1.59
CA VAL A 136 -12.35 1.62 0.32
C VAL A 136 -12.43 2.57 -0.88
N LEU A 137 -13.50 3.36 -1.01
CA LEU A 137 -13.65 4.27 -2.14
C LEU A 137 -12.59 5.40 -2.14
N PRO A 138 -12.29 6.07 -1.00
CA PRO A 138 -11.14 6.98 -0.89
C PRO A 138 -9.81 6.30 -1.25
N PHE A 139 -9.60 5.05 -0.84
CA PHE A 139 -8.38 4.31 -1.17
C PHE A 139 -8.25 4.07 -2.67
N VAL A 140 -9.31 3.65 -3.35
CA VAL A 140 -9.31 3.49 -4.83
C VAL A 140 -9.00 4.80 -5.55
N LYS A 141 -9.56 5.93 -5.09
CA LYS A 141 -9.23 7.26 -5.63
C LYS A 141 -7.75 7.60 -5.43
N TYR A 142 -7.20 7.27 -4.26
CA TYR A 142 -5.81 7.49 -3.94
C TYR A 142 -4.87 6.69 -4.85
N LEU A 143 -5.16 5.41 -5.11
CA LEU A 143 -4.43 4.58 -6.08
C LEU A 143 -4.38 5.22 -7.47
N GLY A 144 -5.51 5.78 -7.93
CA GLY A 144 -5.57 6.52 -9.19
C GLY A 144 -4.63 7.72 -9.23
N SER A 145 -4.49 8.44 -8.11
CA SER A 145 -3.58 9.59 -8.01
C SER A 145 -2.10 9.18 -8.04
N LEU A 146 -1.72 8.07 -7.39
CA LEU A 146 -0.35 7.55 -7.42
C LEU A 146 0.06 7.13 -8.83
N ARG A 147 -0.84 6.47 -9.57
CA ARG A 147 -0.57 6.05 -10.95
C ARG A 147 -0.35 7.23 -11.90
N ALA A 148 -0.98 8.37 -11.66
CA ALA A 148 -0.76 9.58 -12.44
C ALA A 148 0.64 10.20 -12.21
N VAL A 149 1.20 10.01 -11.02
CA VAL A 149 2.54 10.52 -10.63
C VAL A 149 3.66 9.58 -11.05
N HIS A 150 3.39 8.27 -11.11
CA HIS A 150 4.34 7.23 -11.55
C HIS A 150 3.94 6.62 -12.91
N PRO A 151 4.04 7.36 -14.03
CA PRO A 151 3.91 6.75 -15.36
C PRO A 151 5.13 5.84 -15.59
N SER A 152 4.91 4.53 -15.45
CA SER A 152 5.92 3.47 -15.65
C SER A 152 6.90 3.77 -16.79
N ALA A 153 8.20 3.84 -16.48
CA ALA A 153 9.30 3.80 -17.43
C ALA A 153 10.02 2.46 -17.29
N LEU A 154 10.09 1.66 -18.36
CA LEU A 154 11.00 0.52 -18.39
C LEU A 154 12.46 1.03 -18.39
N PRO A 155 13.39 0.38 -17.68
CA PRO A 155 14.76 0.36 -18.16
C PRO A 155 14.76 -0.44 -19.46
N ALA A 156 15.28 0.16 -20.53
CA ALA A 156 15.49 -0.54 -21.79
C ALA A 156 16.27 -1.84 -21.49
N VAL A 157 15.70 -2.98 -21.86
CA VAL A 157 16.41 -4.26 -21.82
C VAL A 157 17.62 -4.12 -22.75
N ALA A 158 18.82 -4.06 -22.16
CA ALA A 158 20.06 -4.19 -22.89
C ALA A 158 20.16 -5.63 -23.42
N SER A 159 20.56 -5.73 -24.69
CA SER A 159 20.56 -6.92 -25.55
C SER A 159 21.40 -8.08 -25.04
#